data_AF-A0AAE1D933-F1
#
_entry.id   AF-A0AAE1D933-F1
#
_cell.length_a   1.000
_cell.length_b   1.000
_cell.length_c   1.000
_cell.angle_alpha   90.00
_cell.angle_beta   90.00
_cell.angle_gamma   90.00
#
_symmetry.space_group_name_H-M   'P 1'
#
loop_
_entity.id
_entity.type
_entity.pdbx_description
1 polymer ?
#
loop_
_entity_poly.entity_id
_entity_poly.type
_entity_poly.pdbx_seq_one_letter_code
_entity_poly.pdbx_strand_id
1 'polypeptide(L)' 'MYTKFKIGSTDQCPCAAGAMTAEHLLQTCPLYKVLRKRFWSQPASLQNKLFGCLDDLRRTATFARETQATI' A
#
# COMPACT_ATOMS: atom_id res chain seq x y z
N MET A 1 33.68 -7.66 0.17
CA MET A 1 32.50 -7.52 1.05
C MET A 1 31.26 -7.85 0.24
N TYR A 2 30.68 -9.03 0.46
CA TYR A 2 29.47 -9.49 -0.24
C TYR A 2 28.24 -9.04 0.57
N THR A 3 27.53 -8.03 0.10
CA THR A 3 26.22 -7.67 0.64
C THR A 3 25.25 -8.78 0.24
N LYS A 4 25.07 -9.76 1.14
CA LYS A 4 24.05 -10.81 1.05
C LYS A 4 22.69 -10.15 0.82
N PHE A 5 22.24 -10.12 -0.43
CA PHE A 5 20.83 -9.96 -0.77
C PHE A 5 20.11 -11.17 -0.18
N LYS A 6 19.61 -11.01 1.06
CA LYS A 6 18.58 -11.90 1.59
C LYS A 6 17.34 -11.64 0.73
N ILE A 7 17.17 -12.45 -0.31
CA ILE A 7 15.87 -12.73 -0.91
C ILE A 7 15.06 -13.44 0.18
N GLY A 8 14.64 -12.68 1.18
CA GLY A 8 13.61 -13.09 2.12
C GLY A 8 12.30 -12.99 1.37
N SER A 9 11.58 -14.10 1.32
CA SER A 9 10.20 -14.28 0.87
C SER A 9 9.44 -12.96 0.64
N THR A 10 8.97 -12.78 -0.59
CA THR A 10 8.25 -11.63 -1.19
C THR A 10 6.93 -11.24 -0.49
N ASP A 11 6.93 -11.13 0.82
CA ASP A 11 5.78 -10.71 1.63
C ASP A 11 6.05 -9.43 2.42
N GLN A 12 7.30 -8.95 2.45
CA GLN A 12 7.64 -7.72 3.17
C GLN A 12 7.63 -6.51 2.23
N CYS A 13 6.83 -5.51 2.60
CA CYS A 13 6.85 -4.20 1.96
C CYS A 13 8.30 -3.67 1.94
N PRO A 14 8.75 -3.01 0.86
CA PRO A 14 10.08 -2.39 0.78
C PRO A 14 10.34 -1.35 1.88
N CYS A 15 9.29 -0.92 2.58
CA CYS A 15 9.33 -0.09 3.76
C CYS A 15 9.80 -0.81 5.05
N ALA A 16 9.99 -2.14 5.02
CA ALA A 16 10.35 -3.01 6.13
C ALA A 16 9.44 -2.91 7.38
N ALA A 17 8.30 -2.21 7.26
CA ALA A 17 7.39 -1.90 8.36
C ALA A 17 6.23 -2.89 8.51
N GLY A 18 6.13 -3.89 7.63
CA GLY A 18 5.08 -4.90 7.68
C GLY A 18 4.94 -5.71 6.39
N ALA A 19 3.92 -6.56 6.38
CA ALA A 19 3.53 -7.32 5.21
C ALA A 19 3.08 -6.38 4.07
N MET A 20 3.29 -6.77 2.81
CA MET A 20 2.84 -6.04 1.62
C MET A 20 1.34 -6.21 1.39
N THR A 21 0.53 -5.97 2.42
CA THR A 21 -0.93 -6.04 2.33
C THR A 21 -1.51 -4.69 1.92
N ALA A 22 -2.67 -4.73 1.27
CA ALA A 22 -3.48 -3.55 0.97
C ALA A 22 -3.62 -2.65 2.21
N GLU A 23 -3.87 -3.27 3.37
CA GLU A 23 -4.04 -2.55 4.63
C GLU A 23 -2.81 -1.78 5.02
N HIS A 24 -1.65 -2.42 4.99
CA HIS A 24 -0.41 -1.76 5.29
C HIS A 24 -0.18 -0.59 4.32
N LEU A 25 -0.35 -0.81 3.02
CA LEU A 25 -0.15 0.22 1.98
C LEU A 25 -1.13 1.40 2.12
N LEU A 26 -2.37 1.14 2.52
CA LEU A 26 -3.46 2.13 2.65
C LEU A 26 -3.55 2.78 4.04
N GLN A 27 -2.97 2.20 5.10
CA GLN A 27 -3.02 2.71 6.49
C GLN A 27 -1.67 3.03 7.14
N THR A 28 -0.61 2.25 6.91
CA THR A 28 0.63 2.38 7.73
C THR A 28 1.90 2.64 6.93
N CYS A 29 1.92 2.32 5.64
CA CYS A 29 3.12 2.39 4.81
C CYS A 29 3.65 3.84 4.69
N PRO A 30 4.86 4.12 5.23
CA PRO A 30 5.45 5.46 5.15
C PRO A 30 5.92 5.80 3.72
N LEU A 31 6.26 4.77 2.93
CA LEU A 31 6.80 4.88 1.58
C LEU A 31 5.75 5.49 0.62
N TYR A 32 4.49 5.12 0.81
CA TYR A 32 3.38 5.60 -0.01
C TYR A 32 2.55 6.70 0.67
N LYS A 33 3.06 7.34 1.73
CA LYS A 33 2.36 8.40 2.46
C LYS A 33 1.99 9.58 1.54
N VAL A 34 2.86 9.92 0.59
CA VAL A 34 2.63 11.00 -0.39
C VAL A 34 1.55 10.61 -1.39
N LEU A 35 1.67 9.43 -2.02
CA LEU A 35 0.65 8.88 -2.92
C LEU A 35 -0.70 8.74 -2.22
N ARG A 36 -0.71 8.25 -0.98
CA ARG A 36 -1.92 8.15 -0.18
C ARG A 36 -2.57 9.51 0.05
N LYS A 37 -1.82 10.55 0.41
CA LYS A 37 -2.40 11.91 0.53
C LYS A 37 -2.94 12.43 -0.81
N ARG A 38 -2.35 12.02 -1.93
CA ARG A 38 -2.79 12.42 -3.28
C ARG A 38 -4.11 11.77 -3.66
N PHE A 39 -4.28 10.46 -3.41
CA PHE A 39 -5.50 9.72 -3.72
C PHE A 39 -6.59 9.84 -2.64
N TRP A 40 -6.16 9.93 -1.38
CA TRP A 40 -6.97 10.01 -0.17
C TRP A 40 -6.63 11.28 0.61
N SER A 41 -7.10 12.42 0.10
CA SER A 41 -6.91 13.72 0.77
C SER A 41 -7.63 13.80 2.12
N GLN A 42 -8.71 13.02 2.29
CA GLN A 42 -9.41 12.89 3.56
C GLN A 42 -9.02 11.57 4.25
N PRO A 43 -8.94 11.56 5.60
CA PRO A 43 -8.70 10.34 6.35
C PRO A 43 -9.91 9.40 6.21
N ALA A 44 -9.83 8.47 5.26
CA ALA A 44 -10.81 7.40 5.12
C ALA A 44 -10.36 6.14 5.89
N SER A 45 -11.31 5.52 6.58
CA SER A 45 -11.11 4.21 7.21
C SER A 45 -10.76 3.16 6.18
N LEU A 46 -9.95 2.18 6.56
CA LEU A 46 -9.57 1.06 5.70
C LEU A 46 -10.78 0.39 5.06
N GLN A 47 -11.83 0.16 5.85
CA GLN A 47 -13.06 -0.46 5.38
C GLN A 47 -13.70 0.33 4.23
N ASN A 48 -13.69 1.66 4.25
CA ASN A 48 -14.16 2.46 3.12
C ASN A 48 -13.23 2.38 1.91
N LYS A 49 -11.91 2.24 2.12
CA LYS A 49 -10.96 2.12 1.01
C LYS A 49 -11.04 0.76 0.29
N LEU A 50 -11.37 -0.30 1.02
CA LEU A 50 -11.44 -1.67 0.52
C LEU A 50 -12.85 -2.14 0.16
N PHE A 51 -13.87 -1.64 0.88
CA PHE A 51 -15.27 -2.08 0.78
C PHE A 51 -16.24 -0.89 0.66
N GLY A 52 -15.73 0.33 0.42
CA GLY A 52 -16.57 1.51 0.22
C GLY A 52 -17.20 1.56 -1.16
N CYS A 53 -17.42 2.77 -1.67
CA CYS A 53 -18.08 2.95 -2.96
C CYS A 53 -17.19 2.51 -4.13
N LEU A 54 -17.79 2.36 -5.31
CA LEU A 54 -17.03 2.08 -6.53
C LEU A 54 -15.91 3.08 -6.80
N ASP A 55 -16.10 4.37 -6.47
CA ASP A 55 -15.04 5.39 -6.62
C ASP A 55 -13.86 5.13 -5.66
N ASP A 56 -14.14 4.73 -4.42
CA ASP A 56 -13.15 4.36 -3.41
C ASP A 56 -12.34 3.14 -3.85
N LEU A 57 -13.03 2.08 -4.30
CA LEU A 57 -12.43 0.88 -4.87
C LEU A 57 -11.57 1.21 -6.09
N ARG A 58 -12.04 2.10 -6.98
CA ARG A 58 -11.29 2.50 -8.18
C ARG A 58 -10.02 3.28 -7.83
N ARG A 59 -10.07 4.16 -6.82
CA ARG A 59 -8.89 4.85 -6.29
C ARG A 59 -7.90 3.87 -5.67
N THR A 60 -8.38 2.93 -4.86
CA THR A 60 -7.55 1.88 -4.26
C THR A 60 -6.90 1.00 -5.32
N ALA A 61 -7.65 0.59 -6.35
CA ALA A 61 -7.10 -0.17 -7.49
C ALA A 61 -6.06 0.64 -8.28
N THR A 62 -6.29 1.93 -8.50
CA THR A 62 -5.32 2.81 -9.18
C THR A 62 -4.05 2.98 -8.34
N PHE A 63 -4.20 3.16 -7.03
CA PHE A 63 -3.10 3.24 -6.08
C PHE A 63 -2.30 1.93 -6.04
N ALA A 64 -2.96 0.78 -6.08
CA ALA A 64 -2.27 -0.51 -6.14
C ALA A 64 -1.47 -0.71 -7.44
N ARG A 65 -2.03 -0.28 -8.58
CA ARG A 65 -1.31 -0.28 -9.85
C ARG A 65 -0.07 0.62 -9.81
N GLU A 66 -0.18 1.81 -9.24
CA GLU A 66 0.96 2.74 -9.05
C GLU A 66 2.02 2.19 -8.10
N THR A 67 1.61 1.43 -7.08
CA THR A 67 2.51 0.87 -6.07
C THR A 67 3.01 -0.53 -6.41
N GLN A 68 2.65 -1.06 -7.60
CA GLN A 68 2.84 -2.46 -8.01
C GLN A 68 2.45 -3.47 -6.93
N ALA A 69 1.49 -3.09 -6.09
CA ALA A 69 0.95 -3.95 -5.07
C ALA A 69 -0.12 -4.82 -5.71
N THR A 70 0.11 -6.12 -5.75
CA THR A 70 -0.96 -7.08 -6.07
C THR A 70 -1.89 -7.11 -4.85
N ILE A 71 -3.08 -6.51 -4.99
CA ILE A 71 -4.18 -6.60 -4.02
C ILE A 71 -5.11 -7.75 -4.37
#